data_AF-A0A484TKF4-F1
#
_entry.id   AF-A0A484TKF4-F1
#
_cell.length_a   1.000
_cell.length_b   1.000
_cell.length_c   1.000
_cell.angle_alpha   90.00
_cell.angle_beta   90.00
_cell.angle_gamma   90.00
#
_symmetry.space_group_name_H-M   'P 1'
#
loop_
_entity.id
_entity.type
_entity.pdbx_description
1 polymer ?
#
loop_
_entity_poly.entity_id
_entity_poly.type
_entity_poly.pdbx_seq_one_letter_code
_entity_poly.pdbx_strand_id
1 'polypeptide(L)' 'MFYAFDPRRRAILLIGGDKTGDSRFYRRMIPLADMLYLSHLADLEEKEPDDGC' A
#
# COMPACT_ATOMS: atom_id res chain seq x y z
N MET A 1 -0.91 -11.71 2.42
CA MET A 1 -0.66 -10.43 3.12
C MET A 1 0.24 -9.59 2.25
N PHE A 2 -0.13 -8.33 2.00
CA PHE A 2 0.65 -7.35 1.24
C PHE A 2 0.97 -6.17 2.14
N TYR A 3 2.23 -5.74 2.12
CA TYR A 3 2.73 -4.61 2.88
C TYR A 3 3.75 -3.84 2.03
N ALA A 4 3.95 -2.57 2.36
CA ALA A 4 4.94 -1.70 1.73
C ALA A 4 5.59 -0.79 2.78
N PHE A 5 6.69 -0.15 2.41
CA PHE A 5 7.29 0.93 3.20
C PHE A 5 6.96 2.26 2.54
N ASP A 6 6.52 3.24 3.31
CA ASP A 6 6.40 4.62 2.82
C ASP A 6 7.77 5.32 2.71
N PRO A 7 7.84 6.50 2.08
CA PRO A 7 9.06 7.32 2.03
C PRO A 7 9.62 7.70 3.41
N ARG A 8 8.76 7.72 4.45
CA ARG A 8 9.11 7.97 5.85
C ARG A 8 9.64 6.71 6.56
N ARG A 9 9.88 5.62 5.82
CA ARG A 9 10.40 4.31 6.26
C ARG A 9 9.51 3.59 7.27
N ARG A 10 8.20 3.83 7.23
CA ARG A 10 7.21 3.13 8.06
C ARG A 10 6.61 1.98 7.29
N ALA A 11 6.50 0.82 7.93
CA ALA A 11 5.83 -0.33 7.36
C ALA A 11 4.31 -0.13 7.42
N ILE A 12 3.64 -0.39 6.30
CA ILE A 12 2.19 -0.24 6.16
C ILE A 12 1.61 -1.56 5.67
N LEU A 13 0.61 -2.04 6.39
CA LEU A 13 -0.21 -3.16 5.95
C LEU A 13 -1.24 -2.65 4.93
N LEU A 14 -1.14 -3.12 3.69
CA LEU A 14 -2.04 -2.72 2.62
C LEU A 14 -3.31 -3.56 2.64
N ILE A 15 -3.17 -4.87 2.42
CA ILE A 15 -4.33 -5.77 2.31
C ILE A 15 -3.97 -7.23 2.62
N GLY A 16 -4.90 -7.92 3.27
CA GLY A 16 -4.85 -9.35 3.56
C GLY A 16 -5.94 -10.11 2.80
N GLY A 17 -5.69 -11.39 2.51
CA GLY A 17 -6.67 -12.26 1.87
C GLY A 17 -6.23 -13.71 1.94
N ASP A 18 -7.18 -14.62 1.75
CA ASP A 18 -6.92 -16.06 1.68
C ASP A 18 -6.54 -16.46 0.26
N LYS A 19 -5.37 -17.09 0.12
CA LYS A 19 -4.82 -17.57 -1.14
C LYS A 19 -5.20 -19.04 -1.40
N THR A 20 -5.67 -19.77 -0.39
CA THR A 20 -5.77 -21.23 -0.42
C THR A 20 -6.60 -21.72 -1.60
N GLY A 21 -5.97 -22.49 -2.49
CA GLY A 21 -6.62 -23.02 -3.70
C GLY A 21 -6.87 -22.01 -4.83
N ASP A 22 -6.43 -20.76 -4.69
CA ASP A 22 -6.75 -19.69 -5.64
C ASP A 22 -5.54 -19.24 -6.47
N SER A 23 -5.45 -19.75 -7.69
CA SER A 23 -4.38 -19.41 -8.64
C SER A 23 -4.44 -17.97 -9.17
N ARG A 24 -5.60 -17.30 -9.04
CA ARG A 24 -5.82 -15.91 -9.49
C ARG A 24 -5.70 -14.92 -8.34
N PHE A 25 -5.31 -15.37 -7.15
CA PHE A 25 -5.15 -14.53 -5.96
C PHE A 25 -4.26 -13.32 -6.25
N TYR A 26 -3.02 -13.52 -6.68
CA TYR A 26 -2.10 -12.40 -6.93
C TYR A 26 -2.57 -11.49 -8.06
N ARG A 27 -3.18 -12.06 -9.11
CA ARG A 27 -3.72 -11.27 -10.23
C ARG A 27 -4.77 -10.26 -9.77
N ARG A 28 -5.52 -10.54 -8.70
CA ARG A 28 -6.50 -9.63 -8.11
C ARG A 28 -5.91 -8.78 -7.00
N MET A 29 -5.08 -9.37 -6.15
CA MET A 29 -4.57 -8.71 -4.94
C MET A 29 -3.46 -7.70 -5.22
N ILE A 30 -2.63 -7.92 -6.25
CA ILE A 30 -1.55 -6.98 -6.62
C ILE A 30 -2.14 -5.62 -7.04
N PRO A 31 -3.07 -5.53 -8.02
CA PRO A 31 -3.64 -4.24 -8.39
C PRO A 31 -4.36 -3.52 -7.24
N LEU A 32 -5.01 -4.26 -6.34
CA LEU A 32 -5.64 -3.70 -5.15
C LEU A 32 -4.60 -3.11 -4.19
N ALA A 33 -3.51 -3.84 -3.92
CA ALA A 33 -2.42 -3.36 -3.09
C ALA A 33 -1.76 -2.11 -3.69
N ASP A 34 -1.56 -2.07 -5.01
CA ASP A 34 -1.01 -0.90 -5.71
C ASP A 34 -1.91 0.33 -5.56
N MET A 35 -3.23 0.18 -5.76
CA MET A 35 -4.18 1.28 -5.58
C MET A 35 -4.18 1.82 -4.14
N LEU A 36 -4.14 0.92 -3.15
CA LEU A 36 -4.07 1.30 -1.74
C LEU A 36 -2.77 2.04 -1.41
N TYR A 37 -1.65 1.63 -2.00
CA TYR A 37 -0.37 2.30 -1.81
C TYR A 37 -0.35 3.69 -2.45
N LEU A 38 -0.87 3.84 -3.68
CA LEU A 38 -1.00 5.14 -4.33
C LEU A 38 -1.90 6.10 -3.53
N SER A 39 -3.04 5.61 -3.03
CA SER A 39 -3.90 6.40 -2.15
C SER A 39 -3.17 6.83 -0.88
N HIS A 40 -2.37 5.95 -0.29
CA HIS A 40 -1.57 6.28 0.88
C HIS A 40 -0.54 7.37 0.59
N LEU A 41 0.12 7.33 -0.58
CA LEU A 41 1.07 8.36 -0.98
C LEU A 41 0.41 9.73 -1.19
N ALA A 42 -0.76 9.77 -1.84
CA ALA A 42 -1.53 11.02 -2.00
C ALA A 42 -1.93 11.61 -0.64
N ASP A 43 -2.40 10.76 0.26
CA ASP A 43 -2.71 11.12 1.64
C ASP A 43 -1.49 11.63 2.42
N LEU A 44 -0.28 11.14 2.12
CA LEU A 44 0.95 11.62 2.73
C LEU A 44 1.30 13.01 2.21
N GLU A 45 1.23 13.25 0.90
CA GLU A 45 1.50 14.55 0.28
C GLU A 45 0.58 15.66 0.82
N GLU A 46 -0.71 15.37 1.05
CA GLU A 46 -1.64 16.34 1.65
C GLU A 46 -1.37 16.63 3.14
N LYS A 47 -0.71 15.70 3.84
CA LYS A 47 -0.41 15.80 5.28
C LYS A 47 1.00 16.30 5.58
N GLU A 48 1.80 16.64 4.56
CA GLU A 48 3.04 17.39 4.74
C GLU A 48 2.70 18.89 4.87
N PRO A 49 2.81 19.54 6.05
CA PRO A 49 3.29 20.91 6.02
C PRO A 49 4.71 20.86 5.44
N ASP A 50 5.06 21.85 4.63
CA ASP A 50 6.39 22.04 4.05
C ASP A 50 7.42 22.20 5.19
N ASP A 51 7.87 21.08 5.77
CA ASP A 51 9.01 21.01 6.69
C ASP A 51 10.31 21.02 5.85
N GLY A 52 10.37 21.94 4.89
CA GLY A 52 11.58 22.32 4.19
C GLY A 52 12.53 22.97 5.18
N CYS A 53 13.71 22.37 5.33
CA CYS A 53 14.87 23.08 5.85
C CYS A 53 15.36 24.11 4.85
#